data_AF-W9UW16-F1
#
_entry.id   AF-W9UW16-F1
#
_cell.length_a   1.000
_cell.length_b   1.000
_cell.length_c   1.000
_cell.angle_alpha   90.00
_cell.angle_beta   90.00
_cell.angle_gamma   90.00
#
_symmetry.space_group_name_H-M   'P 1'
#
loop_
_entity.id
_entity.type
_entity.pdbx_description
1 polymer ?
#
loop_
_entity_poly.entity_id
_entity_poly.type
_entity_poly.pdbx_seq_one_letter_code
_entity_poly.pdbx_strand_id
1 'polypeptide(L)'
;MKLYEISGWLLVGIGMVHNALGVVMGWPYLVEIVQAGVWNSIQPDGELMFSRSTMLWFLLVGCFWWLLGGLMQAWLQTVPTSLPRWLGWGLMTAGLVVGILLPISGAWLFIPLGLLVVYGAPLARQDV
;
A
#
# COMPACT_ATOMS: atom_id res chain seq x y z
N MET A 1 17.03 16.33 5.73
CA MET A 1 16.54 14.95 5.88
C MET A 1 17.03 14.15 4.71
N LYS A 2 17.58 12.96 4.94
CA LYS A 2 17.97 12.03 3.88
C LYS A 2 16.72 11.34 3.33
N LEU A 3 16.71 10.97 2.05
CA LEU A 3 15.52 10.43 1.39
C LEU A 3 14.97 9.17 2.08
N TYR A 4 15.81 8.30 2.61
CA TYR A 4 15.36 7.07 3.30
C TYR A 4 14.62 7.36 4.61
N GLU A 5 14.87 8.50 5.25
CA GLU A 5 14.24 8.89 6.52
C GLU A 5 12.75 9.24 6.35
N ILE A 6 12.31 9.45 5.11
CA ILE A 6 10.90 9.70 4.77
C ILE A 6 10.26 8.52 4.03
N SER A 7 10.91 7.35 3.98
CA SER A 7 10.39 6.17 3.26
C SER A 7 9.02 5.71 3.78
N GLY A 8 8.74 5.88 5.07
CA GLY A 8 7.40 5.64 5.62
C GLY A 8 6.35 6.60 5.05
N TRP A 9 6.65 7.90 5.02
CA TRP A 9 5.78 8.90 4.39
C TRP A 9 5.58 8.69 2.89
N LEU A 10 6.59 8.19 2.17
CA LEU A 10 6.44 7.83 0.76
C LEU A 10 5.39 6.72 0.58
N LEU A 11 5.42 5.68 1.43
CA LEU A 11 4.41 4.62 1.38
C LEU A 11 3.01 5.13 1.75
N VAL A 12 2.90 6.04 2.72
CA VAL A 12 1.63 6.72 3.04
C VAL A 12 1.12 7.49 1.81
N GLY A 13 1.99 8.22 1.13
CA GLY A 13 1.65 8.93 -0.11
C GLY A 13 1.13 7.98 -1.20
N ILE A 14 1.78 6.83 -1.40
CA ILE A 14 1.32 5.83 -2.38
C ILE A 14 -0.04 5.26 -1.98
N GLY A 15 -0.24 4.89 -0.70
CA GLY A 15 -1.55 4.47 -0.19
C GLY A 15 -2.64 5.53 -0.39
N MET A 16 -2.26 6.82 -0.31
CA MET A 16 -3.21 7.93 -0.43
C MET A 16 -3.67 8.10 -1.88
N VAL A 17 -2.72 8.10 -2.80
CA VAL A 17 -3.03 8.16 -4.24
C VAL A 17 -3.83 6.92 -4.66
N HIS A 18 -3.42 5.73 -4.21
CA HIS A 18 -4.12 4.47 -4.49
C HIS A 18 -5.58 4.55 -4.03
N ASN A 19 -5.84 4.89 -2.76
CA ASN A 19 -7.21 4.99 -2.26
C ASN A 19 -8.02 6.10 -2.94
N ALA A 20 -7.42 7.25 -3.22
CA ALA A 20 -8.10 8.32 -3.94
C ALA A 20 -8.54 7.86 -5.34
N LEU A 21 -7.66 7.17 -6.07
CA LEU A 21 -7.99 6.57 -7.37
C LEU A 21 -9.09 5.50 -7.23
N GLY A 22 -9.01 4.65 -6.20
CA GLY A 22 -10.03 3.64 -5.91
C GLY A 22 -11.41 4.24 -5.66
N VAL A 23 -11.49 5.34 -4.93
CA VAL A 23 -12.76 6.06 -4.67
C VAL A 23 -13.29 6.68 -5.96
N VAL A 24 -12.45 7.36 -6.73
CA VAL A 24 -12.87 8.05 -7.96
C VAL A 24 -13.30 7.05 -9.04
N MET A 25 -12.48 6.04 -9.31
CA MET A 25 -12.74 5.04 -10.36
C MET A 25 -13.81 4.02 -9.94
N GLY A 26 -13.88 3.70 -8.65
CA GLY A 26 -14.83 2.74 -8.08
C GLY A 26 -16.16 3.34 -7.66
N TRP A 27 -16.35 4.65 -7.83
CA TRP A 27 -17.51 5.38 -7.31
C TRP A 27 -18.87 4.72 -7.57
N PRO A 28 -19.18 4.24 -8.79
CA PRO A 28 -20.47 3.58 -9.05
C PRO A 28 -20.70 2.36 -8.14
N TYR A 29 -19.67 1.52 -7.97
CA TYR A 29 -19.76 0.31 -7.15
C TYR A 29 -19.85 0.62 -5.64
N LEU A 30 -19.21 1.71 -5.20
CA LEU A 30 -19.32 2.18 -3.81
C LEU A 30 -20.74 2.68 -3.52
N VAL A 31 -21.33 3.43 -4.45
CA VAL A 31 -22.73 3.86 -4.36
C VAL A 31 -23.68 2.66 -4.34
N GLU A 32 -23.44 1.67 -5.20
CA GLU A 32 -24.22 0.42 -5.20
C GLU A 32 -24.16 -0.34 -3.87
N ILE A 33 -22.98 -0.42 -3.23
CA ILE A 33 -22.80 -1.03 -1.91
C ILE A 33 -23.69 -0.32 -0.87
N VAL A 34 -23.71 1.02 -0.90
CA VAL A 34 -24.52 1.82 0.03
C VAL A 34 -26.01 1.65 -0.26
N GLN A 35 -26.42 1.68 -1.53
CA GLN A 35 -27.81 1.53 -1.95
C GLN A 35 -28.38 0.14 -1.67
N ALA A 36 -27.56 -0.90 -1.75
CA ALA A 36 -27.95 -2.27 -1.42
C ALA A 36 -28.04 -2.53 0.10
N GLY A 37 -27.66 -1.56 0.93
CA GLY A 37 -27.47 -1.73 2.37
C GLY A 37 -26.12 -2.36 2.67
N VAL A 38 -25.26 -1.63 3.40
CA VAL A 38 -23.84 -2.01 3.61
C VAL A 38 -23.66 -3.45 4.10
N TRP A 39 -24.58 -3.95 4.92
CA TRP A 39 -24.55 -5.33 5.42
C TRP A 39 -24.70 -6.37 4.30
N ASN A 40 -23.72 -7.26 4.18
CA ASN A 40 -23.69 -8.36 3.19
C ASN A 40 -23.95 -7.95 1.73
N SER A 41 -23.74 -6.68 1.35
CA SER A 41 -23.96 -6.18 -0.01
C SER A 41 -22.94 -6.66 -1.05
N ILE A 42 -21.85 -7.28 -0.62
CA ILE A 42 -20.81 -7.84 -1.50
C ILE A 42 -21.14 -9.28 -1.90
N GLN A 43 -21.83 -10.03 -1.03
CA GLN A 43 -22.26 -11.40 -1.29
C GLN A 43 -23.73 -11.62 -0.88
N PRO A 44 -24.68 -10.85 -1.46
CA PRO A 44 -26.10 -11.05 -1.17
C PRO A 44 -26.52 -12.46 -1.63
N ASP A 45 -27.33 -13.14 -0.83
CA ASP A 45 -27.90 -14.46 -1.12
C ASP A 45 -26.87 -15.54 -1.53
N GLY A 46 -25.60 -15.37 -1.14
CA GLY A 46 -24.51 -16.30 -1.44
C GLY A 46 -23.77 -16.01 -2.76
N GLU A 47 -24.20 -15.04 -3.56
CA GLU A 47 -23.58 -14.71 -4.85
C GLU A 47 -22.53 -13.59 -4.73
N LEU A 48 -21.29 -13.87 -5.10
CA LEU A 48 -20.20 -12.90 -4.98
C LEU A 48 -20.25 -11.85 -6.10
N MET A 49 -20.49 -10.59 -5.72
CA MET A 49 -20.41 -9.45 -6.61
C MET A 49 -18.94 -9.01 -6.77
N PHE A 50 -18.27 -9.51 -7.80
CA PHE A 50 -16.84 -9.29 -8.03
C PHE A 50 -16.44 -7.81 -8.07
N SER A 51 -17.23 -6.92 -8.69
CA SER A 51 -16.89 -5.49 -8.76
C SER A 51 -16.87 -4.83 -7.38
N ARG A 52 -17.88 -5.14 -6.53
CA ARG A 52 -17.97 -4.63 -5.15
C ARG A 52 -16.85 -5.20 -4.28
N SER A 53 -16.60 -6.50 -4.40
CA SER A 53 -15.49 -7.18 -3.73
C SER A 53 -14.14 -6.57 -4.12
N THR A 54 -13.91 -6.34 -5.42
CA THR A 54 -12.68 -5.73 -5.92
C THR A 54 -12.48 -4.35 -5.32
N MET A 55 -13.52 -3.50 -5.25
CA MET A 55 -13.39 -2.17 -4.64
C MET A 55 -13.14 -2.22 -3.13
N LEU A 56 -13.77 -3.15 -2.40
CA LEU A 56 -13.47 -3.36 -0.99
C LEU A 56 -11.99 -3.69 -0.79
N TRP A 57 -11.49 -4.71 -1.48
CA TRP A 57 -10.11 -5.16 -1.33
C TRP A 57 -9.11 -4.11 -1.81
N PHE A 58 -9.43 -3.41 -2.90
CA PHE A 58 -8.59 -2.34 -3.43
C PHE A 58 -8.39 -1.22 -2.40
N LEU A 59 -9.47 -0.72 -1.79
CA LEU A 59 -9.40 0.33 -0.77
C LEU A 59 -8.78 -0.15 0.55
N LEU A 60 -9.11 -1.38 0.96
CA LEU A 60 -8.56 -1.97 2.18
C LEU A 60 -7.04 -2.13 2.09
N VAL A 61 -6.51 -2.58 0.94
CA VAL A 61 -5.07 -2.71 0.71
C VAL A 61 -4.38 -1.34 0.80
N GLY A 62 -4.95 -0.27 0.23
CA GLY A 62 -4.38 1.07 0.36
C GLY A 62 -4.42 1.59 1.81
N CYS A 63 -5.45 1.26 2.59
CA CYS A 63 -5.47 1.54 4.02
C CYS A 63 -4.35 0.80 4.77
N PHE A 64 -4.07 -0.46 4.42
CA PHE A 64 -2.93 -1.17 4.99
C PHE A 64 -1.59 -0.54 4.61
N TRP A 65 -1.45 0.04 3.41
CA TRP A 65 -0.25 0.79 3.04
C TRP A 65 -0.10 2.07 3.86
N TRP A 66 -1.19 2.77 4.18
CA TRP A 66 -1.15 3.89 5.14
C TRP A 66 -0.66 3.46 6.51
N LEU A 67 -1.24 2.39 7.06
CA LEU A 67 -0.87 1.88 8.38
C LEU A 67 0.60 1.43 8.40
N LEU A 68 1.03 0.68 7.39
CA LEU A 68 2.42 0.23 7.27
C LEU A 68 3.39 1.41 7.09
N GLY A 69 3.04 2.39 6.26
CA GLY A 69 3.86 3.59 6.05
C GLY A 69 3.97 4.42 7.33
N GLY A 70 2.87 4.58 8.08
CA GLY A 70 2.88 5.23 9.39
C GLY A 70 3.75 4.48 10.40
N LEU A 71 3.65 3.14 10.44
CA LEU A 71 4.50 2.30 11.29
C LEU A 71 5.98 2.42 10.92
N MET A 72 6.30 2.35 9.62
CA MET A 72 7.66 2.55 9.11
C MET A 72 8.22 3.92 9.51
N GLN A 73 7.40 4.96 9.42
CA GLN A 73 7.82 6.30 9.79
C GLN A 73 8.04 6.45 11.29
N ALA A 74 7.16 5.89 12.11
CA ALA A 74 7.30 5.86 13.56
C ALA A 74 8.56 5.09 13.98
N TRP A 75 8.88 3.98 13.30
CA TRP A 75 10.13 3.24 13.51
C TRP A 75 11.35 4.12 13.26
N LEU A 76 11.41 4.80 12.11
CA LEU A 76 12.53 5.66 11.75
C LEU A 76 12.74 6.85 12.69
N GLN A 77 11.71 7.25 13.45
CA GLN A 77 11.75 8.33 14.41
C GLN A 77 12.12 7.87 15.83
N THR A 78 11.80 6.62 16.19
CA THR A 78 11.91 6.13 17.57
C THR A 78 13.01 5.10 17.77
N VAL A 79 13.40 4.39 16.71
CA VAL A 79 14.40 3.33 16.76
C VAL A 79 15.73 3.84 16.18
N PRO A 80 16.88 3.58 16.83
CA PRO A 80 18.18 4.02 16.32
C PRO A 80 18.62 3.29 15.03
N THR A 81 17.97 2.17 14.72
CA THR A 81 18.22 1.38 13.50
C THR A 81 17.34 1.82 12.34
N SER A 82 17.82 1.53 11.14
CA SER A 82 17.03 1.68 9.92
C SER A 82 15.95 0.59 9.80
N LEU A 83 15.07 0.73 8.80
CA LEU A 83 14.07 -0.27 8.51
C LEU A 83 14.73 -1.60 8.09
N PRO A 84 14.15 -2.75 8.49
CA PRO A 84 14.69 -4.05 8.09
C PRO A 84 14.73 -4.24 6.57
N ARG A 85 15.85 -4.74 6.04
CA ARG A 85 16.03 -4.95 4.59
C ARG A 85 15.00 -5.90 3.98
N TRP A 86 14.52 -6.90 4.74
CA TRP A 86 13.50 -7.83 4.27
C TRP A 86 12.19 -7.11 3.89
N LEU A 87 11.86 -6.00 4.55
CA LEU A 87 10.69 -5.19 4.22
C LEU A 87 10.85 -4.55 2.83
N GLY A 88 12.04 -4.03 2.54
CA GLY A 88 12.33 -3.44 1.23
C GLY A 88 12.30 -4.48 0.11
N TRP A 89 12.85 -5.68 0.33
CA TRP A 89 12.73 -6.79 -0.62
C TRP A 89 11.28 -7.23 -0.85
N GLY A 90 10.47 -7.25 0.21
CA GLY A 90 9.04 -7.53 0.13
C GLY A 90 8.30 -6.50 -0.73
N LEU A 91 8.56 -5.20 -0.52
CA LEU A 91 8.00 -4.12 -1.32
C LEU A 91 8.43 -4.23 -2.79
N MET A 92 9.72 -4.48 -3.07
CA MET A 92 10.19 -4.67 -4.44
C MET A 92 9.51 -5.86 -5.13
N THR A 93 9.37 -6.98 -4.43
CA THR A 93 8.72 -8.19 -4.97
C THR A 93 7.26 -7.90 -5.32
N ALA A 94 6.52 -7.25 -4.42
CA ALA A 94 5.15 -6.83 -4.69
C ALA A 94 5.06 -5.88 -5.90
N GLY A 95 5.95 -4.88 -5.97
CA GLY A 95 6.02 -3.94 -7.09
C GLY A 95 6.37 -4.60 -8.42
N LEU A 96 7.25 -5.60 -8.42
CA LEU A 96 7.59 -6.38 -9.62
C LEU A 96 6.41 -7.25 -10.08
N VAL A 97 5.82 -8.02 -9.17
CA VAL A 97 4.69 -8.91 -9.50
C VAL A 97 3.52 -8.11 -10.08
N VAL A 98 3.08 -7.06 -9.37
CA VAL A 98 1.95 -6.24 -9.84
C VAL A 98 2.36 -5.38 -11.04
N GLY A 99 3.58 -4.86 -11.09
CA GLY A 99 4.09 -4.08 -12.22
C GLY A 99 4.15 -4.88 -13.52
N ILE A 100 4.42 -6.19 -13.47
CA ILE A 100 4.41 -7.09 -14.62
C ILE A 100 2.98 -7.44 -15.03
N LEU A 101 2.13 -7.82 -14.06
CA LEU A 101 0.77 -8.29 -14.33
C LEU A 101 -0.21 -7.15 -14.65
N LEU A 102 0.01 -5.96 -14.09
CA LEU A 102 -0.85 -4.79 -14.23
C LEU A 102 -0.02 -3.48 -14.22
N PRO A 103 0.70 -3.16 -15.31
CA PRO A 103 1.62 -2.02 -15.35
C PRO A 103 0.96 -0.66 -15.10
N ILE A 104 -0.28 -0.50 -15.57
CA ILE A 104 -1.04 0.75 -15.45
C ILE A 104 -1.43 1.09 -14.00
N SER A 105 -1.35 0.12 -13.07
CA SER A 105 -1.67 0.34 -11.66
C SER A 105 -0.73 1.31 -10.94
N GLY A 106 0.49 1.52 -11.45
CA GLY A 106 1.51 2.31 -10.75
C GLY A 106 2.18 1.57 -9.58
N ALA A 107 1.82 0.31 -9.30
CA ALA A 107 2.38 -0.46 -8.19
C ALA A 107 3.90 -0.67 -8.29
N TRP A 108 4.48 -0.53 -9.49
CA TRP A 108 5.92 -0.50 -9.72
C TRP A 108 6.65 0.60 -8.92
N LEU A 109 5.96 1.61 -8.37
CA LEU A 109 6.50 2.58 -7.41
C LEU A 109 7.04 1.92 -6.13
N PHE A 110 6.62 0.69 -5.81
CA PHE A 110 7.18 -0.05 -4.68
C PHE A 110 8.62 -0.51 -4.92
N ILE A 111 9.07 -0.58 -6.18
CA ILE A 111 10.44 -0.95 -6.54
C ILE A 111 11.44 0.12 -6.06
N PRO A 112 11.36 1.39 -6.48
CA PRO A 112 12.27 2.42 -5.98
C PRO A 112 12.13 2.63 -4.46
N LEU A 113 10.92 2.50 -3.91
CA LEU A 113 10.72 2.56 -2.45
C LEU A 113 11.45 1.42 -1.71
N GLY A 114 11.33 0.19 -2.20
CA GLY A 114 11.99 -0.95 -1.58
C GLY A 114 13.52 -0.90 -1.74
N LEU A 115 14.02 -0.43 -2.87
CA LEU A 115 15.45 -0.13 -3.06
C LEU A 115 15.94 0.92 -2.05
N LEU A 116 15.15 1.96 -1.81
CA LEU A 116 15.45 2.99 -0.80
C LEU A 116 15.50 2.40 0.61
N VAL A 117 14.61 1.47 0.95
CA VAL A 117 14.63 0.77 2.25
C VAL A 117 15.86 -0.12 2.39
N VAL A 118 16.25 -0.85 1.33
CA VAL A 118 17.39 -1.80 1.37
C VAL A 118 18.74 -1.06 1.41
N TYR A 119 18.89 -0.04 0.57
CA TYR A 119 20.20 0.59 0.29
C TYR A 119 20.32 2.04 0.74
N GLY A 120 19.22 2.68 1.16
CA GLY A 120 19.23 4.12 1.47
C GLY A 120 19.89 4.45 2.81
N ALA A 121 19.84 3.54 3.78
CA ALA A 121 20.42 3.76 5.10
C ALA A 121 21.92 3.42 5.17
N PRO A 122 22.73 4.15 5.97
CA PRO A 122 24.13 3.79 6.20
C PRO A 122 24.26 2.41 6.86
N LEU A 123 25.28 1.64 6.48
CA LEU A 123 25.55 0.30 7.03
C LEU A 123 25.58 0.28 8.57
N ALA A 124 26.11 1.33 9.21
CA ALA A 124 26.15 1.46 10.66
C ALA A 124 24.78 1.46 11.37
N ARG A 125 23.68 1.64 10.62
CA ARG A 125 22.30 1.57 11.15
C ARG A 125 21.54 0.31 10.70
N GLN A 126 22.19 -0.61 9.98
CA GLN A 126 21.51 -1.75 9.36
C GLN A 126 21.56 -3.04 10.18
N ASP A 127 22.39 -3.11 11.23
CA ASP A 127 22.64 -4.35 11.99
C ASP A 127 22.75 -4.11 13.52
N VAL A 128 21.63 -3.87 14.21
CA VAL A 128 21.50 -4.11 15.67
C VAL A 128 20.37 -5.07 15.92
#